data_AF-A0A536GXZ4-F1
#
_entry.id   AF-A0A536GXZ4-F1
#
_cell.length_a   1.000
_cell.length_b   1.000
_cell.length_c   1.000
_cell.angle_alpha   90.00
_cell.angle_beta   90.00
_cell.angle_gamma   90.00
#
_symmetry.space_group_name_H-M   'P 1'
#
loop_
_entity.id
_entity.type
_entity.pdbx_description
1 polymer ?
#
loop_
_entity_poly.entity_id
_entity_poly.type
_entity_poly.pdbx_seq_one_letter_code
_entity_poly.pdbx_strand_id
1 'polypeptide(L)'
;MVMNETTETNQFTFEAFAAQPFYTEINRSLVHQALKSLATRPANATLTIVDMACGTGAVTRLIAQEVERQKRQARIIGVDPSAEALRRAQKGMDVIGARAEF
;
A
#
# COMPACT_ATOMS: atom_id res chain seq x y z
N MET A 1 -22.18 13.63 -11.03
CA MET A 1 -22.91 13.08 -9.88
C MET A 1 -22.03 13.25 -8.67
N VAL A 2 -22.32 14.21 -7.80
CA VAL A 2 -21.56 14.42 -6.56
C VAL A 2 -22.15 13.46 -5.53
N MET A 3 -21.37 12.50 -5.06
CA MET A 3 -21.77 11.67 -3.94
C MET A 3 -21.68 12.54 -2.68
N ASN A 4 -22.82 12.87 -2.10
CA ASN A 4 -22.88 13.54 -0.80
C ASN A 4 -22.42 12.55 0.27
N GLU A 5 -21.22 12.73 0.80
CA GLU A 5 -20.75 12.01 1.97
C GLU A 5 -21.54 12.51 3.19
N THR A 6 -22.47 11.69 3.69
CA THR A 6 -23.22 11.97 4.92
C THR A 6 -22.34 11.83 6.15
N THR A 7 -22.57 12.63 7.19
CA THR A 7 -21.82 12.65 8.46
C THR A 7 -21.66 11.29 9.16
N GLU A 8 -22.49 10.29 8.85
CA GLU A 8 -22.33 8.89 9.33
C GLU A 8 -21.14 8.15 8.69
N THR A 9 -20.74 8.43 7.44
CA THR A 9 -19.59 7.76 6.80
C THR A 9 -18.24 8.15 7.41
N ASN A 10 -18.20 9.19 8.25
CA ASN A 10 -16.98 9.65 8.90
C ASN A 10 -16.71 8.97 10.26
N GLN A 11 -17.66 8.19 10.80
CA GLN A 11 -17.45 7.46 12.06
C GLN A 11 -16.72 6.13 11.87
N PHE A 12 -16.73 5.57 10.65
CA PHE A 12 -16.05 4.33 10.29
C PHE A 12 -15.07 4.57 9.15
N THR A 13 -14.00 5.30 9.42
CA THR A 13 -12.98 5.56 8.39
C THR A 13 -12.13 4.31 8.15
N PHE A 14 -11.84 4.02 6.88
CA PHE A 14 -10.92 2.95 6.49
C PHE A 14 -9.54 3.10 7.13
N GLU A 15 -9.12 4.33 7.44
CA GLU A 15 -7.85 4.61 8.10
C GLU A 15 -7.81 4.04 9.54
N ALA A 16 -8.88 4.20 10.32
CA ALA A 16 -8.97 3.64 11.67
C ALA A 16 -9.00 2.10 11.67
N PHE A 17 -9.64 1.51 10.66
CA PHE A 17 -9.66 0.06 10.45
C PHE A 17 -8.27 -0.46 10.04
N ALA A 18 -7.61 0.19 9.08
CA ALA A 18 -6.28 -0.21 8.60
C ALA A 18 -5.18 -0.04 9.68
N ALA A 19 -5.42 0.81 10.68
CA ALA A 19 -4.55 0.96 11.85
C ALA A 19 -4.66 -0.18 12.86
N GLN A 20 -5.65 -1.08 12.74
CA GLN A 20 -5.79 -2.20 13.66
C GLN A 20 -4.62 -3.22 13.49
N PRO A 21 -4.06 -3.78 14.58
CA PRO A 21 -2.93 -4.71 14.50
C PRO A 21 -3.19 -5.92 13.61
N PHE A 22 -4.39 -6.52 13.69
CA PHE A 22 -4.75 -7.69 12.89
C PHE A 22 -4.68 -7.40 11.39
N TYR A 23 -5.08 -6.20 10.96
CA TYR A 23 -5.07 -5.81 9.56
C TYR A 23 -3.64 -5.80 9.03
N THR A 24 -2.72 -5.23 9.81
CA THR A 24 -1.30 -5.20 9.46
C THR A 24 -0.70 -6.61 9.41
N GLU A 25 -1.02 -7.46 10.39
CA GLU A 25 -0.49 -8.83 10.46
C GLU A 25 -0.95 -9.69 9.27
N ILE A 26 -2.25 -9.70 8.99
CA ILE A 26 -2.82 -10.47 7.88
C ILE A 26 -2.25 -9.97 6.56
N ASN A 27 -2.26 -8.66 6.30
CA ASN A 27 -1.75 -8.12 5.03
C ASN A 27 -0.25 -8.33 4.89
N ARG A 28 0.54 -8.30 5.97
CA ARG A 28 1.97 -8.62 5.92
C ARG A 28 2.19 -10.07 5.46
N SER A 29 1.41 -11.01 5.98
CA SER A 29 1.46 -12.41 5.55
C SER A 29 1.09 -12.56 4.07
N LEU A 30 0.05 -11.87 3.60
CA LEU A 30 -0.37 -11.90 2.20
C LEU A 30 0.69 -11.31 1.26
N VAL A 31 1.26 -10.15 1.61
CA VAL A 31 2.34 -9.51 0.85
C VAL A 31 3.57 -10.42 0.77
N HIS A 32 3.96 -11.03 1.88
CA HIS A 32 5.09 -11.96 1.90
C HIS A 32 4.86 -13.15 0.95
N GLN A 33 3.69 -13.76 1.00
CA GLN A 33 3.33 -14.88 0.12
C GLN A 33 3.31 -14.47 -1.36
N ALA A 34 2.70 -13.32 -1.66
CA ALA A 34 2.63 -12.80 -3.02
C ALA A 34 4.03 -12.54 -3.60
N LEU A 35 4.90 -11.86 -2.86
CA LEU A 35 6.25 -11.52 -3.33
C LEU A 35 7.18 -12.73 -3.37
N LYS A 36 6.97 -13.74 -2.53
CA LYS A 36 7.72 -15.01 -2.60
C LYS A 36 7.58 -15.67 -3.97
N SER A 37 6.41 -15.58 -4.61
CA SER A 37 6.20 -16.13 -5.96
C SER A 37 7.09 -15.46 -7.02
N LEU A 38 7.49 -14.20 -6.79
CA LEU A 38 8.33 -13.40 -7.68
C LEU A 38 9.84 -13.64 -7.48
N ALA A 39 10.23 -14.50 -6.52
CA ALA A 39 11.62 -14.90 -6.29
C ALA A 39 12.20 -15.69 -7.47
N THR A 40 11.35 -16.25 -8.34
CA THR A 40 11.75 -16.93 -9.59
C THR A 40 12.31 -15.95 -10.63
N ARG A 41 12.02 -14.65 -10.51
CA ARG A 41 12.57 -13.63 -11.42
C ARG A 41 14.04 -13.36 -11.09
N PRO A 42 14.87 -13.00 -12.09
CA PRO A 42 16.26 -12.65 -11.87
C PRO A 42 16.42 -11.60 -10.76
N ALA A 43 17.45 -11.74 -9.93
CA ALA A 43 17.67 -10.87 -8.77
C ALA A 43 17.84 -9.39 -9.16
N ASN A 44 18.42 -9.13 -10.34
CA ASN A 44 18.62 -7.80 -10.91
C ASN A 44 17.38 -7.25 -11.66
N ALA A 45 16.32 -8.03 -11.83
CA ALA A 45 15.11 -7.55 -12.48
C ALA A 45 14.35 -6.60 -11.55
N THR A 46 14.10 -5.38 -12.01
CA THR A 46 13.20 -4.43 -11.35
C THR A 46 11.76 -4.93 -11.47
N LEU A 47 11.10 -5.11 -10.33
CA LEU A 47 9.69 -5.47 -10.28
C LEU A 47 8.83 -4.24 -10.56
N THR A 48 7.67 -4.41 -11.20
CA THR A 48 6.62 -3.39 -11.21
C THR A 48 5.44 -3.96 -10.44
N ILE A 49 5.04 -3.28 -9.37
CA ILE A 49 3.99 -3.72 -8.46
C ILE A 49 2.92 -2.64 -8.43
N VAL A 50 1.67 -3.02 -8.68
CA VAL A 50 0.52 -2.13 -8.62
C VAL A 50 -0.34 -2.54 -7.43
N ASP A 51 -0.56 -1.60 -6.50
CA ASP A 51 -1.45 -1.75 -5.35
C ASP A 51 -2.80 -1.12 -5.69
N MET A 52 -3.77 -1.96 -6.03
CA MET A 52 -5.09 -1.54 -6.48
C MET A 52 -6.02 -1.28 -5.29
N ALA A 53 -6.75 -0.16 -5.32
CA ALA A 53 -7.53 0.34 -4.18
C ALA A 53 -6.64 0.53 -2.94
N CYS A 54 -5.51 1.23 -3.12
CA CYS A 54 -4.48 1.32 -2.10
C CYS A 54 -4.89 2.12 -0.85
N GLY A 55 -6.00 2.88 -0.92
CA GLY A 55 -6.46 3.76 0.13
C GLY A 55 -5.35 4.70 0.60
N THR A 56 -5.15 4.81 1.92
CA THR A 56 -4.08 5.61 2.52
C THR A 56 -2.71 4.93 2.52
N GLY A 57 -2.53 3.89 1.69
CA GLY A 57 -1.24 3.24 1.43
C GLY A 57 -0.77 2.26 2.50
N ALA A 58 -1.66 1.73 3.33
CA ALA A 58 -1.28 0.81 4.42
C ALA A 58 -0.58 -0.44 3.88
N VAL A 59 -1.13 -1.07 2.84
CA VAL A 59 -0.53 -2.25 2.20
C VAL A 59 0.66 -1.85 1.33
N THR A 60 0.59 -0.70 0.63
CA THR A 60 1.72 -0.16 -0.15
C THR A 60 3.01 -0.06 0.68
N ARG A 61 2.90 0.40 1.94
CA ARG A 61 4.04 0.44 2.88
C ARG A 61 4.59 -0.95 3.20
N LEU A 62 3.72 -1.94 3.38
CA LEU A 62 4.13 -3.35 3.61
C LEU A 62 4.84 -3.93 2.40
N ILE A 63 4.38 -3.62 1.19
CA ILE A 63 5.03 -4.02 -0.06
C ILE A 63 6.44 -3.43 -0.13
N ALA A 64 6.60 -2.13 0.13
CA ALA A 64 7.91 -1.48 0.11
C ALA A 64 8.89 -2.10 1.12
N GLN A 65 8.44 -2.33 2.36
CA GLN A 65 9.23 -2.99 3.40
C GLN A 65 9.68 -4.40 2.99
N GLU A 66 8.78 -5.18 2.39
CA GLU A 66 9.07 -6.55 1.98
C GLU A 66 10.02 -6.60 0.78
N VAL A 67 9.86 -5.69 -0.19
CA VAL A 67 10.80 -5.51 -1.32
C VAL A 67 12.20 -5.18 -0.81
N GLU A 68 12.31 -4.23 0.12
CA GLU A 68 13.59 -3.86 0.75
C GLU A 68 14.20 -5.04 1.52
N ARG A 69 13.40 -5.76 2.32
CA ARG A 69 13.82 -6.94 3.06
C ARG A 69 14.38 -8.03 2.13
N GLN A 70 13.78 -8.20 0.95
CA GLN A 70 14.25 -9.14 -0.08
C GLN A 70 15.40 -8.59 -0.93
N LYS A 71 15.88 -7.36 -0.68
CA LYS A 71 16.93 -6.67 -1.45
C LYS A 71 16.60 -6.61 -2.95
N ARG A 72 15.32 -6.41 -3.28
CA ARG A 72 14.84 -6.29 -4.66
C ARG A 72 14.66 -4.82 -5.02
N GLN A 73 14.77 -4.50 -6.30
CA GLN A 73 14.32 -3.22 -6.83
C GLN A 73 12.87 -3.35 -7.29
N ALA A 74 12.03 -2.38 -6.95
CA ALA A 74 10.67 -2.32 -7.45
C ALA A 74 10.26 -0.87 -7.75
N ARG A 75 9.46 -0.72 -8.81
CA ARG A 75 8.58 0.42 -9.04
C ARG A 75 7.22 0.08 -8.45
N ILE A 76 6.77 0.84 -7.46
CA ILE A 76 5.51 0.63 -6.75
C ILE A 76 4.54 1.74 -7.18
N ILE A 77 3.34 1.36 -7.61
CA ILE A 77 2.28 2.29 -8.05
C ILE A 77 1.02 1.99 -7.22
N GLY A 78 0.59 2.94 -6.40
CA GLY A 78 -0.69 2.88 -5.70
C GLY A 78 -1.78 3.52 -6.55
N VAL A 79 -2.95 2.87 -6.63
CA VAL A 79 -4.10 3.38 -7.39
C VAL A 79 -5.32 3.38 -6.48
N ASP A 80 -5.99 4.53 -6.37
CA ASP A 80 -7.22 4.69 -5.60
C ASP A 80 -8.09 5.80 -6.23
N PRO A 81 -9.43 5.67 -6.27
CA PRO A 81 -10.30 6.72 -6.78
C PRO A 81 -10.29 7.99 -5.91
N SER A 82 -9.87 7.92 -4.65
CA SER A 82 -9.86 9.06 -3.74
C SER A 82 -8.53 9.82 -3.77
N ALA A 83 -8.54 11.02 -4.34
CA ALA A 83 -7.37 11.91 -4.35
C ALA A 83 -6.84 12.24 -2.94
N GLU A 84 -7.74 12.39 -1.95
CA GLU A 84 -7.33 12.61 -0.56
C GLU A 84 -6.66 11.37 0.06
N ALA A 85 -7.11 10.17 -0.29
CA ALA A 85 -6.46 8.93 0.14
C ALA A 85 -5.06 8.81 -0.45
N LEU A 86 -4.89 9.09 -1.75
CA LEU A 86 -3.59 9.13 -2.43
C LEU A 86 -2.64 10.16 -1.82
N ARG A 87 -3.13 11.37 -1.50
CA ARG A 87 -2.32 12.40 -0.83
C ARG A 87 -1.83 11.94 0.54
N ARG A 88 -2.67 11.25 1.32
CA ARG A 88 -2.28 10.64 2.61
C ARG A 88 -1.30 9.49 2.42
N ALA A 89 -1.50 8.66 1.39
CA ALA A 89 -0.62 7.56 1.05
C ALA A 89 0.80 8.08 0.74
N GLN A 90 0.92 9.10 -0.11
CA GLN A 90 2.20 9.74 -0.43
C GLN A 90 2.88 10.28 0.83
N LYS A 91 2.16 11.06 1.66
CA LYS A 91 2.70 11.58 2.92
C LYS A 91 3.19 10.45 3.84
N GLY A 92 2.46 9.33 3.90
CA GLY A 92 2.85 8.17 4.69
C GLY A 92 4.10 7.48 4.17
N MET A 93 4.33 7.47 2.85
CA MET A 93 5.56 6.96 2.24
C MET A 93 6.76 7.86 2.52
N ASP A 94 6.57 9.19 2.44
CA ASP A 94 7.63 10.17 2.73
C ASP A 94 8.15 10.03 4.17
N VAL A 95 7.24 9.82 5.14
CA VAL A 95 7.60 9.64 6.56
C VAL A 95 8.51 8.43 6.78
N ILE A 96 8.33 7.35 6.02
CA ILE A 96 9.15 6.14 6.15
C ILE A 96 10.33 6.10 5.16
N GLY A 97 10.51 7.14 4.35
CA GLY A 97 11.57 7.22 3.34
C GLY A 97 11.45 6.23 2.18
N ALA A 98 10.25 5.67 1.95
CA ALA A 98 10.00 4.73 0.87
C ALA A 98 9.48 5.44 -0.40
N ARG A 99 9.67 4.83 -1.57
CA ARG A 99 9.24 5.40 -2.86
C ARG A 99 8.07 4.63 -3.45
N ALA A 100 7.01 5.35 -3.81
CA ALA A 100 5.89 4.87 -4.63
C ALA A 100 5.32 6.04 -5.44
N GLU A 101 4.63 5.72 -6.54
CA GLU A 101 3.83 6.65 -7.33
C GLU A 101 2.36 6.49 -6.94
N PHE A 102 1.62 7.59 -6.82
CA PHE A 102 0.19 7.64 -6.48
C PHE A 102 -0.55 8.59 -7.42
#